data_AF-A0A1X0Y502-F1
#
_entry.id   AF-A0A1X0Y502-F1
#
_cell.length_a   1.000
_cell.length_b   1.000
_cell.length_c   1.000
_cell.angle_alpha   90.00
_cell.angle_beta   90.00
_cell.angle_gamma   90.00
#
_symmetry.space_group_name_H-M   'P 1'
#
loop_
_entity.id
_entity.type
_entity.pdbx_description
1 polymer ?
#
loop_
_entity_poly.entity_id
_entity_poly.type
_entity_poly.pdbx_seq_one_letter_code
_entity_poly.pdbx_strand_id
1 'polypeptide(L)'
;VAAAAARHTARGGRGEIIDVSTYEAMAIAMGGLSAMSASVLGAGSLLQRRSLELPSIVPTADGLVGFCTITAQQFQDFLVMIDRPDLVDDAELASFTGRVERRDEFLGMVRQWTEARTTQEIVDLAVAFRIPVAPIGMPATLPTVDHFVERGVFVESELGVLQPRVPYRGDAIATRPPGRPPLLGADNGRVRWPARQDRPKLANPEALPLSDIRITDFTAFWAGPVATQFLGALGADVIKLEGVRRPDGMRFSAGRPPDWDQWWEWGPVFLCSNNNKRGISVELSTDAGRALALDLIGRSDLVIENFSPRVMQNFGLQWDAVHAVNPRAVMVRMPAFGLDGPWRDRVGFAQTMEQATGMAWMTGHADGPPVIPRGVCDPIAGLHSAFAAIAALVIRDREGIGLQVESTMVESALNVAAEMLLEYSRNGFQMCRQGNRGPGAVPQGLYRCQGDDEWVALAALSDAARTGLATLIDQPDLGADAADWAERADEIDKLIAAWTARRPASEAVRTLRAAQLAAAAVTDASSLLSDPHLLARGFWETVDHPVVGEFLCTGMPFTFVGKPRRWVRRVAPLYGQHTSEVLDQVLGRRPDELTELRAAGATSVRPAGL
;
A
#
# COMPACT_ATOMS: atom_id res chain seq x y z
N VAL A 1 -1.05 -15.30 -0.71
CA VAL A 1 -0.37 -16.59 -1.00
C VAL A 1 -1.23 -17.83 -0.72
N ALA A 2 -1.77 -18.03 0.48
CA ALA A 2 -2.53 -19.23 0.83
C ALA A 2 -3.74 -19.49 -0.09
N ALA A 3 -4.50 -18.45 -0.45
CA ALA A 3 -5.62 -18.58 -1.41
C ALA A 3 -5.16 -19.09 -2.79
N ALA A 4 -4.02 -18.62 -3.31
CA ALA A 4 -3.47 -19.08 -4.59
C ALA A 4 -3.00 -20.54 -4.49
N ALA A 5 -2.30 -20.90 -3.41
CA ALA A 5 -1.88 -22.28 -3.16
C ALA A 5 -3.10 -23.22 -3.03
N ALA A 6 -4.16 -22.81 -2.34
CA ALA A 6 -5.40 -23.56 -2.22
C ALA A 6 -6.08 -23.77 -3.59
N ARG A 7 -6.16 -22.72 -4.43
CA ARG A 7 -6.65 -22.84 -5.82
C ARG A 7 -5.79 -23.81 -6.62
N HIS A 8 -4.46 -23.70 -6.52
CA HIS A 8 -3.52 -24.57 -7.21
C HIS A 8 -3.71 -26.04 -6.81
N THR A 9 -3.78 -26.34 -5.51
CA THR A 9 -4.05 -27.70 -5.01
C THR A 9 -5.43 -28.20 -5.45
N ALA A 10 -6.45 -27.33 -5.47
CA ALA A 10 -7.78 -27.70 -5.94
C ALA A 10 -7.79 -28.14 -7.41
N ARG A 11 -6.85 -27.64 -8.22
CA ARG A 11 -6.66 -27.96 -9.64
C ARG A 11 -5.65 -29.09 -9.88
N GLY A 12 -5.26 -29.84 -8.84
CA GLY A 12 -4.35 -30.98 -8.96
C GLY A 12 -2.89 -30.69 -8.62
N GLY A 13 -2.59 -29.48 -8.16
CA GLY A 13 -1.27 -29.13 -7.62
C GLY A 13 -1.00 -29.75 -6.26
N ARG A 14 0.24 -29.60 -5.78
CA ARG A 14 0.61 -30.04 -4.42
C ARG A 14 0.19 -29.00 -3.38
N GLY A 15 -0.03 -29.45 -2.15
CA GLY A 15 -0.16 -28.56 -1.00
C GLY A 15 1.21 -28.01 -0.61
N GLU A 16 1.25 -26.82 -0.04
CA GLU A 16 2.47 -26.13 0.36
C GLU A 16 2.41 -25.78 1.86
N ILE A 17 3.55 -25.87 2.54
CA ILE A 17 3.73 -25.22 3.85
C ILE A 17 4.26 -23.82 3.56
N ILE A 18 3.52 -22.82 4.03
CA ILE A 18 3.83 -21.41 3.76
C ILE A 18 4.28 -20.77 5.07
N ASP A 19 5.54 -20.34 5.13
CA ASP A 19 6.03 -19.44 6.18
C ASP A 19 5.73 -18.00 5.75
N VAL A 20 5.13 -17.21 6.64
CA VAL A 20 4.77 -15.80 6.41
C VAL A 20 5.37 -14.97 7.54
N SER A 21 6.25 -14.05 7.20
CA SER A 21 6.97 -13.22 8.18
C SER A 21 6.26 -11.89 8.40
N THR A 22 5.89 -11.62 9.66
CA THR A 22 5.33 -10.31 10.05
C THR A 22 6.36 -9.20 9.87
N TYR A 23 7.63 -9.44 10.21
CA TYR A 23 8.67 -8.43 10.07
C TYR A 23 8.94 -8.07 8.60
N GLU A 24 8.97 -9.07 7.70
CA GLU A 24 9.09 -8.82 6.26
C GLU A 24 7.88 -8.04 5.72
N ALA A 25 6.66 -8.38 6.16
CA ALA A 25 5.45 -7.65 5.76
C ALA A 25 5.49 -6.18 6.24
N MET A 26 5.95 -5.93 7.47
CA MET A 26 6.15 -4.57 8.00
C MET A 26 7.22 -3.81 7.20
N ALA A 27 8.34 -4.46 6.85
CA ALA A 27 9.39 -3.84 6.04
C ALA A 27 8.85 -3.35 4.67
N ILE A 28 7.95 -4.12 4.04
CA ILE A 28 7.27 -3.71 2.79
C ILE A 28 6.32 -2.53 3.05
N ALA A 29 5.42 -2.68 4.03
CA ALA A 29 4.28 -1.77 4.19
C ALA A 29 4.64 -0.44 4.86
N MET A 30 5.67 -0.40 5.70
CA MET A 30 6.05 0.77 6.49
C MET A 30 7.40 1.39 6.06
N GLY A 31 8.34 0.58 5.59
CA GLY A 31 9.69 1.03 5.21
C GLY A 31 9.98 0.97 3.70
N GLY A 32 9.10 0.35 2.91
CA GLY A 32 9.39 -0.08 1.55
C GLY A 32 9.86 1.07 0.66
N LEU A 33 9.11 2.18 0.62
CA LEU A 33 9.43 3.32 -0.26
C LEU A 33 10.86 3.84 -0.06
N SER A 34 11.22 4.09 1.20
CA SER A 34 12.51 4.66 1.55
C SER A 34 13.64 3.63 1.40
N ALA A 35 13.40 2.36 1.74
CA ALA A 35 14.39 1.29 1.55
C ALA A 35 14.69 1.05 0.06
N MET A 36 13.65 0.99 -0.78
CA MET A 36 13.78 0.85 -2.24
C MET A 36 14.56 2.03 -2.83
N SER A 37 14.23 3.26 -2.40
CA SER A 37 14.92 4.47 -2.84
C SER A 37 16.39 4.49 -2.41
N ALA A 38 16.69 4.13 -1.17
CA ALA A 38 18.05 4.04 -0.66
C ALA A 38 18.87 2.97 -1.41
N SER A 39 18.24 1.85 -1.78
CA SER A 39 18.94 0.81 -2.53
C SER A 39 19.26 1.22 -3.96
N VAL A 40 18.36 1.92 -4.65
CA VAL A 40 18.53 2.29 -6.07
C VAL A 40 19.36 3.57 -6.24
N LEU A 41 19.13 4.57 -5.38
CA LEU A 41 19.73 5.89 -5.51
C LEU A 41 20.94 6.09 -4.58
N GLY A 42 21.17 5.15 -3.65
CA GLY A 42 22.24 5.19 -2.66
C GLY A 42 21.88 5.99 -1.40
N ALA A 43 22.83 6.03 -0.45
CA ALA A 43 22.66 6.66 0.85
C ALA A 43 22.37 8.18 0.80
N GLY A 44 22.62 8.85 -0.33
CA GLY A 44 22.28 10.27 -0.52
C GLY A 44 20.82 10.54 -0.85
N SER A 45 19.94 9.53 -0.89
CA SER A 45 18.52 9.74 -1.23
C SER A 45 17.84 10.66 -0.18
N LEU A 46 17.07 11.64 -0.66
CA LEU A 46 16.40 12.67 0.17
C LEU A 46 15.37 12.11 1.17
N LEU A 47 15.10 10.81 1.13
CA LEU A 47 14.10 10.11 1.95
C LEU A 47 14.66 9.55 3.27
N GLN A 48 15.94 9.79 3.60
CA GLN A 48 16.53 9.32 4.87
C GLN A 48 16.12 10.14 6.09
N ARG A 49 15.72 11.41 5.91
CA ARG A 49 15.37 12.29 7.04
C ARG A 49 13.90 12.14 7.42
N ARG A 50 13.62 12.16 8.73
CA ARG A 50 12.24 12.26 9.24
C ARG A 50 11.59 13.51 8.67
N SER A 51 10.47 13.34 8.00
CA SER A 51 9.74 14.43 7.37
C SER A 51 8.25 14.23 7.46
N LEU A 52 7.53 15.35 7.55
CA LEU A 52 6.08 15.41 7.44
C LEU A 52 5.73 15.86 6.03
N GLU A 53 4.58 15.43 5.53
CA GLU A 53 4.06 15.94 4.25
C GLU A 53 3.80 17.45 4.33
N LEU A 54 3.98 18.16 3.21
CA LEU A 54 3.75 19.60 3.12
C LEU A 54 3.10 19.94 1.76
N PRO A 55 1.86 20.46 1.73
CA PRO A 55 0.91 20.54 2.84
C PRO A 55 0.48 19.14 3.32
N SER A 56 0.03 19.04 4.58
CA SER A 56 -0.48 17.78 5.16
C SER A 56 -1.86 18.03 5.77
N ILE A 57 -2.02 17.75 7.06
CA ILE A 57 -3.24 17.94 7.83
C ILE A 57 -3.18 19.29 8.53
N VAL A 58 -4.19 20.13 8.29
CA VAL A 58 -4.28 21.49 8.83
C VAL A 58 -5.68 21.76 9.41
N PRO A 59 -5.79 22.62 10.43
CA PRO A 59 -7.07 23.05 10.98
C PRO A 59 -7.89 23.84 9.98
N THR A 60 -9.21 23.70 10.11
CA THR A 60 -10.24 24.47 9.41
C THR A 60 -11.12 25.18 10.44
N ALA A 61 -12.12 25.95 10.00
CA ALA A 61 -13.04 26.63 10.92
C ALA A 61 -13.86 25.67 11.81
N ASP A 62 -14.05 24.41 11.38
CA ASP A 62 -14.93 23.43 12.03
C ASP A 62 -14.31 22.03 12.19
N GLY A 63 -13.03 21.86 11.86
CA GLY A 63 -12.38 20.54 11.89
C GLY A 63 -10.96 20.52 11.35
N LEU A 64 -10.66 19.48 10.57
CA LEU A 64 -9.35 19.22 10.00
C LEU A 64 -9.50 18.75 8.56
N VAL A 65 -8.60 19.20 7.70
CA VAL A 65 -8.52 18.79 6.30
C VAL A 65 -7.10 18.35 5.97
N GLY A 66 -6.98 17.28 5.19
CA GLY A 66 -5.74 16.78 4.66
C GLY A 66 -5.62 17.03 3.16
N PHE A 67 -4.47 17.55 2.73
CA PHE A 67 -4.13 17.72 1.31
C PHE A 67 -3.05 16.72 0.88
N CYS A 68 -2.99 16.43 -0.42
CA CYS A 68 -1.95 15.60 -1.01
C CYS A 68 -1.57 16.13 -2.40
N THR A 69 -0.44 16.82 -2.51
CA THR A 69 0.05 17.46 -3.74
C THR A 69 1.29 16.71 -4.27
N ILE A 70 1.07 15.52 -4.86
CA ILE A 70 2.14 14.63 -5.31
C ILE A 70 2.87 15.17 -6.54
N THR A 71 2.13 15.75 -7.50
CA THR A 71 2.71 16.24 -8.74
C THR A 71 2.98 17.74 -8.68
N ALA A 72 3.93 18.21 -9.50
CA ALA A 72 4.22 19.64 -9.62
C ALA A 72 2.96 20.44 -9.98
N GLN A 73 2.15 19.94 -10.93
CA GLN A 73 0.88 20.58 -11.30
C GLN A 73 -0.08 20.68 -10.12
N GLN A 74 -0.25 19.61 -9.34
CA GLN A 74 -1.12 19.63 -8.15
C GLN A 74 -0.66 20.65 -7.12
N PHE A 75 0.65 20.82 -6.95
CA PHE A 75 1.20 21.81 -6.03
C PHE A 75 0.97 23.25 -6.53
N GLN A 76 1.18 23.50 -7.83
CA GLN A 76 0.91 24.80 -8.44
C GLN A 76 -0.58 25.16 -8.35
N ASP A 77 -1.47 24.23 -8.69
CA ASP A 77 -2.92 24.42 -8.58
C ASP A 77 -3.33 24.67 -7.12
N PHE A 78 -2.68 24.00 -6.17
CA PHE A 78 -2.88 24.25 -4.73
C PHE A 78 -2.50 25.67 -4.31
N LEU A 79 -1.36 26.19 -4.78
CA LEU A 79 -0.96 27.57 -4.49
C LEU A 79 -1.98 28.59 -5.03
N VAL A 80 -2.51 28.36 -6.23
CA VAL A 80 -3.58 29.20 -6.80
C VAL A 80 -4.86 29.10 -5.95
N MET A 81 -5.26 27.89 -5.54
CA MET A 81 -6.45 27.68 -4.71
C MET A 81 -6.40 28.42 -3.38
N ILE A 82 -5.22 28.50 -2.73
CA ILE A 82 -5.04 29.18 -1.45
C ILE A 82 -4.76 30.69 -1.59
N ASP A 83 -5.11 31.29 -2.73
CA ASP A 83 -4.91 32.70 -3.05
C ASP A 83 -3.42 33.13 -3.05
N ARG A 84 -2.50 32.21 -3.40
CA ARG A 84 -1.05 32.45 -3.54
C ARG A 84 -0.47 32.16 -4.93
N PRO A 85 -1.06 32.70 -6.02
CA PRO A 85 -0.52 32.52 -7.36
C PRO A 85 0.87 33.15 -7.53
N ASP A 86 1.24 34.11 -6.67
CA ASP A 86 2.57 34.75 -6.63
C ASP A 86 3.71 33.77 -6.31
N LEU A 87 3.40 32.61 -5.73
CA LEU A 87 4.38 31.58 -5.36
C LEU A 87 4.52 30.46 -6.39
N VAL A 88 3.76 30.47 -7.49
CA VAL A 88 3.75 29.37 -8.48
C VAL A 88 5.13 29.13 -9.12
N ASP A 89 5.89 30.21 -9.33
CA ASP A 89 7.23 30.19 -9.91
C ASP A 89 8.35 30.23 -8.84
N ASP A 90 8.00 30.09 -7.55
CA ASP A 90 8.97 30.01 -6.46
C ASP A 90 9.71 28.67 -6.51
N ALA A 91 10.97 28.71 -6.97
CA ALA A 91 11.79 27.52 -7.17
C ALA A 91 12.09 26.78 -5.84
N GLU A 92 12.16 27.49 -4.72
CA GLU A 92 12.42 26.87 -3.42
C GLU A 92 11.20 26.08 -2.97
N LEU A 93 10.01 26.68 -3.00
CA LEU A 93 8.76 26.02 -2.66
C LEU A 93 8.35 24.95 -3.67
N ALA A 94 8.81 25.02 -4.92
CA ALA A 94 8.62 23.93 -5.89
C ALA A 94 9.39 22.65 -5.49
N SER A 95 10.50 22.79 -4.76
CA SER A 95 11.31 21.67 -4.29
C SER A 95 10.84 21.11 -2.94
N PHE A 96 11.02 19.80 -2.72
CA PHE A 96 10.71 19.21 -1.41
C PHE A 96 11.57 19.79 -0.29
N THR A 97 12.88 19.93 -0.52
CA THR A 97 13.83 20.48 0.45
C THR A 97 13.48 21.91 0.84
N GLY A 98 13.22 22.79 -0.14
CA GLY A 98 12.87 24.18 0.14
C GLY A 98 11.53 24.31 0.89
N ARG A 99 10.55 23.44 0.62
CA ARG A 99 9.32 23.38 1.45
C ARG A 99 9.59 23.01 2.90
N VAL A 100 10.54 22.09 3.14
CA VAL A 100 10.94 21.71 4.51
C VAL A 100 11.65 22.86 5.22
N GLU A 101 12.54 23.57 4.52
CA GLU A 101 13.28 24.72 5.06
C GLU A 101 12.35 25.91 5.36
N ARG A 102 11.38 26.18 4.49
CA ARG A 102 10.36 27.24 4.64
C ARG A 102 9.05 26.73 5.23
N ARG A 103 9.10 25.63 6.00
CA ARG A 103 7.91 24.93 6.51
C ARG A 103 6.97 25.83 7.30
N ASP A 104 7.49 26.58 8.26
CA ASP A 104 6.65 27.36 9.17
C ASP A 104 5.98 28.54 8.45
N GLU A 105 6.70 29.18 7.53
CA GLU A 105 6.16 30.19 6.61
C GLU A 105 5.02 29.58 5.76
N PHE A 106 5.31 28.47 5.07
CA PHE A 106 4.36 27.80 4.19
C PHE A 106 3.10 27.34 4.93
N LEU A 107 3.24 26.66 6.06
CA LEU A 107 2.09 26.22 6.87
C LEU A 107 1.36 27.38 7.54
N GLY A 108 2.03 28.50 7.83
CA GLY A 108 1.38 29.72 8.30
C GLY A 108 0.38 30.25 7.26
N MET A 109 0.81 30.33 6.01
CA MET A 109 0.00 30.82 4.89
C MET A 109 -1.19 29.89 4.59
N VAL A 110 -0.93 28.57 4.61
CA VAL A 110 -2.00 27.57 4.45
C VAL A 110 -3.03 27.68 5.58
N ARG A 111 -2.59 27.74 6.85
CA ARG A 111 -3.50 27.82 8.01
C ARG A 111 -4.35 29.09 7.99
N GLN A 112 -3.75 30.23 7.67
CA GLN A 112 -4.49 31.48 7.55
C GLN A 112 -5.67 31.37 6.57
N TRP A 113 -5.47 30.63 5.47
CA TRP A 113 -6.51 30.40 4.48
C TRP A 113 -7.55 29.35 4.92
N THR A 114 -7.10 28.25 5.54
CA THR A 114 -7.99 27.13 5.92
C THR A 114 -8.82 27.41 7.17
N GLU A 115 -8.28 28.10 8.18
CA GLU A 115 -9.01 28.40 9.42
C GLU A 115 -10.17 29.38 9.22
N ALA A 116 -10.17 30.13 8.10
CA ALA A 116 -11.25 31.03 7.73
C ALA A 116 -12.43 30.34 7.01
N ARG A 117 -12.34 29.02 6.74
CA ARG A 117 -13.30 28.27 5.91
C ARG A 117 -13.70 26.95 6.55
N THR A 118 -14.92 26.49 6.29
CA THR A 118 -15.36 25.17 6.74
C THR A 118 -14.63 24.05 5.99
N THR A 119 -14.54 22.87 6.60
CA THR A 119 -13.94 21.69 5.98
C THR A 119 -14.60 21.36 4.65
N GLN A 120 -15.93 21.49 4.56
CA GLN A 120 -16.67 21.18 3.34
C GLN A 120 -16.36 22.17 2.20
N GLU A 121 -16.33 23.49 2.46
CA GLU A 121 -15.98 24.50 1.46
C GLU A 121 -14.58 24.25 0.87
N ILE A 122 -13.63 23.90 1.73
CA ILE A 122 -12.26 23.57 1.31
C ILE A 122 -12.22 22.33 0.43
N VAL A 123 -12.94 21.27 0.83
CA VAL A 123 -13.01 20.02 0.05
C VAL A 123 -13.63 20.28 -1.32
N ASP A 124 -14.71 21.06 -1.40
CA ASP A 124 -15.38 21.37 -2.66
C ASP A 124 -14.48 22.17 -3.61
N LEU A 125 -13.75 23.16 -3.09
CA LEU A 125 -12.76 23.92 -3.85
C LEU A 125 -11.62 23.01 -4.35
N ALA A 126 -11.01 22.22 -3.48
CA ALA A 126 -9.91 21.34 -3.84
C ALA A 126 -10.33 20.29 -4.88
N VAL A 127 -11.55 19.75 -4.79
CA VAL A 127 -12.11 18.85 -5.80
C VAL A 127 -12.26 19.56 -7.15
N ALA A 128 -12.72 20.81 -7.18
CA ALA A 128 -12.83 21.60 -8.41
C ALA A 128 -11.46 21.85 -9.06
N PHE A 129 -10.42 22.11 -8.26
CA PHE A 129 -9.02 22.23 -8.72
C PHE A 129 -8.34 20.88 -9.01
N ARG A 130 -9.03 19.76 -8.78
CA ARG A 130 -8.50 18.38 -8.91
C ARG A 130 -7.29 18.11 -8.01
N ILE A 131 -7.23 18.78 -6.87
CA ILE A 131 -6.27 18.56 -5.79
C ILE A 131 -6.79 17.40 -4.92
N PRO A 132 -6.01 16.33 -4.74
CA PRO A 132 -6.36 15.28 -3.80
C PRO A 132 -6.51 15.85 -2.37
N VAL A 133 -7.67 15.61 -1.77
CA VAL A 133 -8.07 16.16 -0.48
C VAL A 133 -8.97 15.16 0.25
N ALA A 134 -8.89 15.14 1.58
CA ALA A 134 -9.81 14.37 2.42
C ALA A 134 -10.13 15.10 3.73
N PRO A 135 -11.39 15.06 4.20
CA PRO A 135 -11.67 15.33 5.61
C PRO A 135 -11.01 14.24 6.47
N ILE A 136 -10.63 14.57 7.70
CA ILE A 136 -10.03 13.58 8.60
C ILE A 136 -11.11 12.68 9.19
N GLY A 137 -11.00 11.38 8.94
CA GLY A 137 -11.90 10.37 9.49
C GLY A 137 -11.74 10.26 11.01
N MET A 138 -12.80 10.57 11.75
CA MET A 138 -12.84 10.41 13.21
C MET A 138 -13.88 9.34 13.59
N PRO A 139 -13.77 8.69 14.76
CA PRO A 139 -14.70 7.61 15.14
C PRO A 139 -16.18 8.01 15.04
N ALA A 140 -16.50 9.23 15.48
CA ALA A 140 -17.87 9.75 15.47
C ALA A 140 -18.39 10.17 14.09
N THR A 141 -17.50 10.62 13.18
CA THR A 141 -17.90 11.20 11.88
C THR A 141 -17.79 10.22 10.74
N LEU A 142 -16.96 9.17 10.87
CA LEU A 142 -16.80 8.16 9.84
C LEU A 142 -18.14 7.58 9.35
N PRO A 143 -19.08 7.14 10.22
CA PRO A 143 -20.36 6.59 9.79
C PRO A 143 -21.28 7.58 9.09
N THR A 144 -21.01 8.89 9.21
CA THR A 144 -21.88 9.96 8.70
C THR A 144 -21.34 10.58 7.42
N VAL A 145 -20.15 10.18 6.96
CA VAL A 145 -19.59 10.65 5.68
C VAL A 145 -20.52 10.21 4.55
N ASP A 146 -21.00 11.17 3.76
CA ASP A 146 -21.93 10.99 2.65
C ASP A 146 -21.58 9.80 1.76
N HIS A 147 -20.30 9.69 1.39
CA HIS A 147 -19.81 8.63 0.54
C HIS A 147 -19.85 7.25 1.17
N PHE A 148 -19.52 7.13 2.46
CA PHE A 148 -19.58 5.84 3.15
C PHE A 148 -21.02 5.41 3.44
N VAL A 149 -21.91 6.38 3.68
CA VAL A 149 -23.35 6.16 3.84
C VAL A 149 -23.97 5.67 2.53
N GLU A 150 -23.80 6.40 1.42
CA GLU A 150 -24.41 6.05 0.13
C GLU A 150 -23.93 4.69 -0.38
N ARG A 151 -22.66 4.36 -0.13
CA ARG A 151 -22.07 3.07 -0.52
C ARG A 151 -22.35 1.92 0.45
N GLY A 152 -23.07 2.17 1.55
CA GLY A 152 -23.32 1.18 2.60
C GLY A 152 -22.04 0.50 3.07
N VAL A 153 -20.99 1.29 3.31
CA VAL A 153 -19.66 0.76 3.66
C VAL A 153 -19.67 0.14 5.05
N PHE A 154 -20.43 0.72 5.97
CA PHE A 154 -20.54 0.21 7.33
C PHE A 154 -21.81 -0.62 7.50
N VAL A 155 -21.66 -1.78 8.13
CA VAL A 155 -22.74 -2.72 8.40
C VAL A 155 -22.75 -3.07 9.89
N GLU A 156 -23.95 -3.26 10.43
CA GLU A 156 -24.13 -3.65 11.83
C GLU A 156 -24.01 -5.16 11.98
N SER A 157 -23.19 -5.61 12.92
CA SER A 157 -23.12 -7.02 13.31
C SER A 157 -24.33 -7.45 14.13
N GLU A 158 -24.52 -8.76 14.28
CA GLU A 158 -25.51 -9.32 15.21
C GLU A 158 -25.32 -8.90 16.68
N LEU A 159 -24.18 -8.30 17.03
CA LEU A 159 -23.88 -7.80 18.37
C LEU A 159 -24.20 -6.30 18.53
N GLY A 160 -24.74 -5.64 17.50
CA GLY A 160 -25.02 -4.20 17.50
C GLY A 160 -23.76 -3.34 17.38
N VAL A 161 -22.70 -3.89 16.78
CA VAL A 161 -21.42 -3.19 16.55
C VAL A 161 -21.29 -2.86 15.07
N LEU A 162 -20.98 -1.61 14.76
CA LEU A 162 -20.79 -1.12 13.40
C LEU A 162 -19.38 -1.44 12.92
N GLN A 163 -19.25 -2.04 11.74
CA GLN A 163 -17.95 -2.37 11.15
C GLN A 163 -17.94 -2.18 9.63
N PRO A 164 -16.76 -1.99 9.01
CA PRO A 164 -16.65 -1.99 7.55
C PRO A 164 -17.07 -3.35 6.98
N ARG A 165 -17.82 -3.34 5.88
CA ARG A 165 -18.08 -4.56 5.11
C ARG A 165 -16.81 -5.04 4.38
N VAL A 166 -16.88 -6.24 3.82
CA VAL A 166 -15.83 -6.76 2.92
C VAL A 166 -15.60 -5.78 1.76
N PRO A 167 -14.35 -5.38 1.46
CA PRO A 167 -14.05 -4.28 0.54
C PRO A 167 -14.01 -4.70 -0.95
N TYR A 168 -14.63 -5.84 -1.29
CA TYR A 168 -14.69 -6.38 -2.65
C TYR A 168 -16.14 -6.54 -3.07
N ARG A 169 -16.52 -5.94 -4.21
CA ARG A 169 -17.88 -5.99 -4.77
C ARG A 169 -17.85 -6.54 -6.19
N GLY A 170 -18.90 -7.26 -6.56
CA GLY A 170 -19.13 -7.73 -7.92
C GLY A 170 -20.36 -8.63 -7.95
N ASP A 171 -21.08 -8.67 -9.06
CA ASP A 171 -22.36 -9.37 -9.16
C ASP A 171 -22.28 -10.87 -8.78
N ALA A 172 -21.15 -11.49 -9.12
CA ALA A 172 -20.87 -12.89 -8.81
C ALA A 172 -20.13 -13.10 -7.46
N ILE A 173 -19.77 -12.02 -6.74
CA ILE A 173 -19.11 -12.08 -5.42
C ILE A 173 -20.16 -11.85 -4.34
N ALA A 174 -20.70 -12.94 -3.82
CA ALA A 174 -21.54 -12.91 -2.62
C ALA A 174 -20.67 -13.09 -1.36
N THR A 175 -20.65 -12.07 -0.50
CA THR A 175 -20.01 -12.13 0.82
C THR A 175 -21.06 -12.42 1.90
N ARG A 176 -20.67 -13.11 2.97
CA ARG A 176 -21.55 -13.29 4.13
C ARG A 176 -21.52 -12.02 4.98
N PRO A 177 -22.65 -11.58 5.55
CA PRO A 177 -22.64 -10.50 6.52
C PRO A 177 -21.83 -10.91 7.76
N PRO A 178 -21.31 -9.94 8.54
CA PRO A 178 -20.61 -10.25 9.78
C PRO A 178 -21.51 -11.01 10.77
N GLY A 179 -21.19 -12.27 11.01
CA GLY A 179 -21.87 -13.11 12.00
C GLY A 179 -21.24 -13.01 13.39
N ARG A 180 -21.80 -13.75 14.35
CA ARG A 180 -21.19 -13.88 15.70
C ARG A 180 -19.84 -14.61 15.62
N PRO A 181 -18.78 -14.05 16.21
CA PRO A 181 -17.54 -14.80 16.41
C PRO A 181 -17.82 -16.08 17.21
N PRO A 182 -17.21 -17.23 16.85
CA PRO A 182 -17.41 -18.46 17.59
C PRO A 182 -16.82 -18.33 19.00
N LEU A 183 -17.54 -18.81 20.02
CA LEU A 183 -17.01 -18.90 21.37
C LEU A 183 -15.95 -20.01 21.45
N LEU A 184 -15.00 -19.87 22.37
CA LEU A 184 -13.96 -20.86 22.60
C LEU A 184 -14.59 -22.24 22.87
N GLY A 185 -14.30 -23.21 22.01
CA GLY A 185 -14.79 -24.58 22.11
C GLY A 185 -16.25 -24.82 21.66
N ALA A 186 -16.96 -23.79 21.17
CA ALA A 186 -18.37 -23.91 20.77
C ALA A 186 -18.63 -24.98 19.68
N ASP A 187 -17.64 -25.19 18.81
CA ASP A 187 -17.71 -26.12 17.68
C ASP A 187 -16.92 -27.41 17.87
N ASN A 188 -16.37 -27.64 19.08
CA ASN A 188 -15.65 -28.87 19.40
C ASN A 188 -16.53 -30.09 19.15
N GLY A 189 -16.02 -31.07 18.39
CA GLY A 189 -16.75 -32.27 18.01
C GLY A 189 -17.83 -32.09 16.92
N ARG A 190 -18.11 -30.86 16.47
CA ARG A 190 -19.04 -30.57 15.37
C ARG A 190 -18.35 -30.49 14.00
N VAL A 191 -17.12 -30.00 13.97
CA VAL A 191 -16.33 -29.90 12.74
C VAL A 191 -15.82 -31.27 12.31
N ARG A 192 -16.35 -31.77 11.19
CA ARG A 192 -15.84 -32.97 10.53
C ARG A 192 -14.90 -32.53 9.39
N TRP A 193 -13.67 -33.01 9.43
CA TRP A 193 -12.71 -32.85 8.35
C TRP A 193 -12.79 -34.06 7.44
N PRO A 194 -13.56 -34.04 6.34
CA PRO A 194 -13.61 -35.18 5.44
C PRO A 194 -12.23 -35.46 4.87
N ALA A 195 -11.93 -36.74 4.65
CA ALA A 195 -10.72 -37.14 3.95
C ALA A 195 -10.67 -36.44 2.58
N ARG A 196 -9.52 -35.87 2.24
CA ARG A 196 -9.33 -35.18 0.96
C ARG A 196 -9.44 -36.22 -0.15
N GLN A 197 -10.31 -35.98 -1.12
CA GLN A 197 -10.43 -36.85 -2.30
C GLN A 197 -9.17 -36.75 -3.16
N ASP A 198 -8.74 -37.88 -3.72
CA ASP A 198 -7.69 -37.91 -4.75
C ASP A 198 -8.15 -37.13 -5.97
N ARG A 199 -7.30 -36.24 -6.46
CA ARG A 199 -7.54 -35.41 -7.64
C ARG A 199 -6.48 -35.70 -8.71
N PRO A 200 -6.79 -35.50 -10.00
CA PRO A 200 -5.80 -35.61 -11.06
C PRO A 200 -4.61 -34.72 -10.75
N LYS A 201 -3.38 -35.23 -10.90
CA LYS A 201 -2.17 -34.45 -10.66
C LYS A 201 -1.90 -33.51 -11.84
N LEU A 202 -1.45 -32.29 -11.58
CA LEU A 202 -0.94 -31.40 -12.63
C LEU A 202 0.27 -32.00 -13.34
N ALA A 203 0.43 -31.66 -14.62
CA ALA A 203 1.54 -32.11 -15.46
C ALA A 203 2.91 -31.64 -14.94
N ASN A 204 2.98 -30.46 -14.31
CA ASN A 204 4.18 -29.96 -13.64
C ASN A 204 3.88 -29.69 -12.15
N PRO A 205 4.26 -30.60 -11.23
CA PRO A 205 4.06 -30.44 -9.80
C PRO A 205 4.93 -29.33 -9.17
N GLU A 206 5.94 -28.83 -9.89
CA GLU A 206 6.81 -27.74 -9.46
C GLU A 206 6.38 -26.37 -10.00
N ALA A 207 5.29 -26.32 -10.79
CA ALA A 207 4.72 -25.06 -11.26
C ALA A 207 4.26 -24.20 -10.07
N LEU A 208 4.41 -22.88 -10.20
CA LEU A 208 3.96 -21.97 -9.17
C LEU A 208 2.43 -21.82 -9.22
N PRO A 209 1.80 -21.36 -8.12
CA PRO A 209 0.35 -21.42 -7.98
C PRO A 209 -0.48 -20.75 -9.09
N LEU A 210 0.10 -19.77 -9.79
CA LEU A 210 -0.54 -19.00 -10.86
C LEU A 210 0.21 -19.11 -12.21
N SER A 211 1.04 -20.13 -12.41
CA SER A 211 1.72 -20.37 -13.70
C SER A 211 0.76 -20.64 -14.86
N ASP A 212 -0.52 -20.89 -14.59
CA ASP A 212 -1.58 -21.07 -15.59
C ASP A 212 -2.36 -19.78 -15.91
N ILE A 213 -1.91 -18.62 -15.41
CA ILE A 213 -2.64 -17.35 -15.50
C ILE A 213 -1.86 -16.30 -16.29
N ARG A 214 -2.52 -15.64 -17.23
CA ARG A 214 -2.02 -14.41 -17.88
C ARG A 214 -2.80 -13.17 -17.44
N ILE A 215 -2.10 -12.06 -17.23
CA ILE A 215 -2.66 -10.78 -16.78
C ILE A 215 -2.35 -9.68 -17.80
N THR A 216 -3.39 -8.97 -18.24
CA THR A 216 -3.23 -7.64 -18.85
C THR A 216 -3.26 -6.60 -17.72
N ASP A 217 -2.11 -5.98 -17.45
CA ASP A 217 -1.87 -5.05 -16.35
C ASP A 217 -1.90 -3.60 -16.85
N PHE A 218 -3.00 -2.91 -16.59
CA PHE A 218 -3.18 -1.47 -16.84
C PHE A 218 -2.82 -0.62 -15.61
N THR A 219 -2.16 -1.19 -14.61
CA THR A 219 -1.93 -0.47 -13.36
C THR A 219 -0.78 0.52 -13.46
N ALA A 220 -0.84 1.56 -12.64
CA ALA A 220 0.18 2.59 -12.51
C ALA A 220 0.43 2.95 -11.03
N PHE A 221 1.48 3.72 -10.78
CA PHE A 221 1.90 4.12 -9.45
C PHE A 221 2.33 2.92 -8.59
N TRP A 222 1.68 2.69 -7.43
CA TRP A 222 2.18 1.70 -6.46
C TRP A 222 1.18 0.58 -6.14
N ALA A 223 -0.05 0.91 -5.72
CA ALA A 223 -1.03 -0.10 -5.28
C ALA A 223 -1.30 -1.21 -6.31
N GLY A 224 -1.63 -0.81 -7.54
CA GLY A 224 -1.92 -1.74 -8.62
C GLY A 224 -0.69 -2.56 -9.06
N PRO A 225 0.49 -1.93 -9.24
CA PRO A 225 1.72 -2.66 -9.53
C PRO A 225 2.12 -3.66 -8.45
N VAL A 226 1.93 -3.36 -7.16
CA VAL A 226 2.13 -4.31 -6.06
C VAL A 226 1.20 -5.52 -6.20
N ALA A 227 -0.08 -5.31 -6.50
CA ALA A 227 -1.03 -6.42 -6.69
C ALA A 227 -0.53 -7.39 -7.79
N THR A 228 -0.17 -6.85 -8.95
CA THR A 228 0.27 -7.65 -10.10
C THR A 228 1.68 -8.21 -9.92
N GLN A 229 2.56 -7.56 -9.15
CA GLN A 229 3.85 -8.11 -8.74
C GLN A 229 3.67 -9.36 -7.86
N PHE A 230 2.76 -9.32 -6.88
CA PHE A 230 2.47 -10.48 -6.04
C PHE A 230 1.93 -11.65 -6.87
N LEU A 231 1.04 -11.39 -7.82
CA LEU A 231 0.53 -12.43 -8.74
C LEU A 231 1.64 -12.96 -9.67
N GLY A 232 2.50 -12.08 -10.18
CA GLY A 232 3.66 -12.44 -10.99
C GLY A 232 4.69 -13.28 -10.22
N ALA A 233 4.95 -12.97 -8.95
CA ALA A 233 5.82 -13.74 -8.06
C ALA A 233 5.28 -15.16 -7.83
N LEU A 234 3.96 -15.32 -7.81
CA LEU A 234 3.25 -16.61 -7.77
C LEU A 234 3.13 -17.31 -9.13
N GLY A 235 3.74 -16.77 -10.19
CA GLY A 235 3.92 -17.46 -11.47
C GLY A 235 3.13 -16.89 -12.64
N ALA A 236 2.26 -15.90 -12.43
CA ALA A 236 1.45 -15.34 -13.52
C ALA A 236 2.32 -14.67 -14.61
N ASP A 237 1.90 -14.81 -15.87
CA ASP A 237 2.45 -14.07 -17.00
C ASP A 237 1.81 -12.67 -17.04
N VAL A 238 2.53 -11.67 -16.52
CA VAL A 238 2.02 -10.31 -16.40
C VAL A 238 2.52 -9.45 -17.56
N ILE A 239 1.60 -8.90 -18.35
CA ILE A 239 1.89 -7.98 -19.45
C ILE A 239 1.43 -6.58 -19.02
N LYS A 240 2.39 -5.71 -18.69
CA LYS A 240 2.15 -4.33 -18.28
C LYS A 240 2.06 -3.42 -19.49
N LEU A 241 0.95 -2.69 -19.59
CA LEU A 241 0.71 -1.69 -20.62
C LEU A 241 1.04 -0.30 -20.07
N GLU A 242 1.90 0.42 -20.78
CA GLU A 242 2.25 1.80 -20.44
C GLU A 242 1.91 2.75 -21.59
N GLY A 243 1.31 3.90 -21.27
CA GLY A 243 0.91 4.89 -22.27
C GLY A 243 2.11 5.57 -22.91
N VAL A 244 2.04 5.83 -24.23
CA VAL A 244 3.10 6.55 -24.95
C VAL A 244 3.28 7.97 -24.44
N ARG A 245 2.18 8.70 -24.24
CA ARG A 245 2.20 10.07 -23.69
C ARG A 245 2.02 10.13 -22.18
N ARG A 246 1.60 9.02 -21.57
CA ARG A 246 1.39 8.90 -20.12
C ARG A 246 1.92 7.56 -19.62
N PRO A 247 3.25 7.38 -19.53
CA PRO A 247 3.84 6.22 -18.88
C PRO A 247 3.46 6.15 -17.41
N ASP A 248 3.82 5.05 -16.74
CA ASP A 248 3.67 4.95 -15.30
C ASP A 248 4.43 6.10 -14.60
N GLY A 249 3.72 6.88 -13.78
CA GLY A 249 4.30 8.03 -13.08
C GLY A 249 5.48 7.67 -12.18
N MET A 250 5.56 6.43 -11.69
CA MET A 250 6.68 5.98 -10.85
C MET A 250 8.00 5.88 -11.58
N ARG A 251 8.01 5.84 -12.92
CA ARG A 251 9.24 5.99 -13.73
C ARG A 251 9.97 7.30 -13.45
N PHE A 252 9.21 8.36 -13.17
CA PHE A 252 9.71 9.72 -12.99
C PHE A 252 9.95 10.10 -11.52
N SER A 253 9.82 9.13 -10.59
CA SER A 253 9.93 9.37 -9.14
C SER A 253 11.37 9.42 -8.60
N ALA A 254 12.37 9.21 -9.46
CA ALA A 254 13.78 9.12 -9.04
C ALA A 254 14.44 10.48 -8.74
N GLY A 255 13.81 11.59 -9.14
CA GLY A 255 14.41 12.93 -9.01
C GLY A 255 15.71 13.10 -9.80
N ARG A 256 16.00 12.21 -10.76
CA ARG A 256 17.15 12.32 -11.66
C ARG A 256 16.87 13.42 -12.69
N PRO A 257 17.87 14.27 -13.00
CA PRO A 257 17.67 15.37 -13.92
C PRO A 257 17.46 14.86 -15.36
N PRO A 258 16.68 15.57 -16.20
CA PRO A 258 16.31 15.08 -17.53
C PRO A 258 17.47 14.91 -18.52
N ASP A 259 18.65 15.47 -18.22
CA ASP A 259 19.87 15.36 -19.03
C ASP A 259 20.58 14.01 -18.85
N TRP A 260 20.20 13.20 -17.87
CA TRP A 260 20.67 11.83 -17.72
C TRP A 260 20.05 10.91 -18.77
N ASP A 261 20.87 10.08 -19.42
CA ASP A 261 20.38 9.09 -20.37
C ASP A 261 19.39 8.13 -19.69
N GLN A 262 18.24 7.92 -20.32
CA GLN A 262 17.18 7.04 -19.83
C GLN A 262 16.79 7.27 -18.35
N TRP A 263 16.81 8.53 -17.89
CA TRP A 263 16.50 8.89 -16.50
C TRP A 263 15.14 8.36 -16.00
N TRP A 264 14.19 8.11 -16.90
CA TRP A 264 12.88 7.50 -16.60
C TRP A 264 12.95 6.00 -16.22
N GLU A 265 14.10 5.35 -16.37
CA GLU A 265 14.30 3.96 -15.95
C GLU A 265 14.81 3.85 -14.49
N TRP A 266 15.01 4.98 -13.80
CA TRP A 266 15.60 5.02 -12.46
C TRP A 266 14.58 5.05 -11.31
N GLY A 267 13.28 5.05 -11.61
CA GLY A 267 12.21 5.12 -10.61
C GLY A 267 12.25 3.95 -9.60
N PRO A 268 12.63 4.16 -8.32
CA PRO A 268 12.88 3.05 -7.39
C PRO A 268 11.66 2.18 -7.11
N VAL A 269 10.49 2.82 -6.95
CA VAL A 269 9.21 2.12 -6.76
C VAL A 269 8.83 1.33 -8.01
N PHE A 270 9.06 1.89 -9.20
CA PHE A 270 8.80 1.17 -10.45
C PHE A 270 9.66 -0.08 -10.54
N LEU A 271 10.96 0.06 -10.32
CA LEU A 271 11.95 -1.03 -10.36
C LEU A 271 11.62 -2.15 -9.37
N CYS A 272 11.16 -1.80 -8.17
CA CYS A 272 10.87 -2.78 -7.14
C CYS A 272 9.44 -3.34 -7.20
N SER A 273 8.48 -2.66 -7.84
CA SER A 273 7.07 -3.10 -7.92
C SER A 273 6.65 -3.66 -9.28
N ASN A 274 7.56 -3.72 -10.26
CA ASN A 274 7.26 -4.23 -11.61
C ASN A 274 8.14 -5.41 -12.04
N ASN A 275 8.80 -6.07 -11.09
CA ASN A 275 9.46 -7.36 -11.32
C ASN A 275 8.47 -8.43 -11.79
N ASN A 276 8.98 -9.41 -12.54
CA ASN A 276 8.22 -10.51 -13.16
C ASN A 276 7.19 -10.08 -14.21
N LYS A 277 7.35 -8.89 -14.79
CA LYS A 277 6.45 -8.36 -15.83
C LYS A 277 7.13 -8.23 -17.18
N ARG A 278 6.34 -8.34 -18.24
CA ARG A 278 6.69 -7.93 -19.60
C ARG A 278 6.07 -6.57 -19.87
N GLY A 279 6.90 -5.54 -20.01
CA GLY A 279 6.47 -4.17 -20.29
C GLY A 279 6.32 -3.92 -21.79
N ILE A 280 5.14 -3.41 -22.20
CA ILE A 280 4.84 -2.95 -23.56
C ILE A 280 4.33 -1.52 -23.51
N SER A 281 4.53 -0.76 -24.59
CA SER A 281 3.98 0.58 -24.71
C SER A 281 2.77 0.57 -25.65
N VAL A 282 1.66 1.15 -25.21
CA VAL A 282 0.41 1.19 -25.96
C VAL A 282 -0.28 2.55 -25.75
N GLU A 283 -0.52 3.28 -26.83
CA GLU A 283 -1.27 4.53 -26.81
C GLU A 283 -2.78 4.27 -27.01
N LEU A 284 -3.50 4.16 -25.90
CA LEU A 284 -4.93 3.80 -25.89
C LEU A 284 -5.84 4.85 -26.55
N SER A 285 -5.38 6.08 -26.76
CA SER A 285 -6.18 7.07 -27.49
C SER A 285 -6.18 6.85 -29.02
N THR A 286 -5.35 5.96 -29.55
CA THR A 286 -5.37 5.60 -30.97
C THR A 286 -6.27 4.38 -31.18
N ASP A 287 -6.95 4.30 -32.32
CA ASP A 287 -7.77 3.13 -32.64
C ASP A 287 -6.94 1.84 -32.70
N ALA A 288 -5.72 1.92 -33.22
CA ALA A 288 -4.79 0.81 -33.28
C ALA A 288 -4.31 0.35 -31.89
N GLY A 289 -4.01 1.30 -30.99
CA GLY A 289 -3.64 0.98 -29.60
C GLY A 289 -4.79 0.39 -28.80
N ARG A 290 -6.02 0.92 -28.99
CA ARG A 290 -7.23 0.34 -28.39
C ARG A 290 -7.50 -1.08 -28.90
N ALA A 291 -7.37 -1.31 -30.21
CA ALA A 291 -7.52 -2.64 -30.81
C ALA A 291 -6.48 -3.63 -30.25
N LEU A 292 -5.22 -3.20 -30.14
CA LEU A 292 -4.15 -4.01 -29.54
C LEU A 292 -4.46 -4.38 -28.08
N ALA A 293 -4.96 -3.43 -27.29
CA ALA A 293 -5.35 -3.69 -25.90
C ALA A 293 -6.49 -4.73 -25.81
N LEU A 294 -7.51 -4.63 -26.66
CA LEU A 294 -8.62 -5.59 -26.73
C LEU A 294 -8.15 -7.00 -27.13
N ASP A 295 -7.24 -7.12 -28.09
CA ASP A 295 -6.66 -8.40 -28.48
C ASP A 295 -5.90 -9.08 -27.33
N LEU A 296 -5.14 -8.30 -26.55
CA LEU A 296 -4.43 -8.81 -25.37
C LEU A 296 -5.40 -9.27 -24.27
N ILE A 297 -6.47 -8.51 -24.04
CA ILE A 297 -7.54 -8.89 -23.10
C ILE A 297 -8.19 -10.22 -23.56
N GLY A 298 -8.41 -10.38 -24.86
CA GLY A 298 -8.89 -11.62 -25.49
C GLY A 298 -8.01 -12.84 -25.23
N ARG A 299 -6.71 -12.64 -24.92
CA ARG A 299 -5.73 -13.70 -24.65
C ARG A 299 -5.34 -13.83 -23.17
N SER A 300 -6.00 -13.10 -22.27
CA SER A 300 -5.66 -13.03 -20.85
C SER A 300 -6.74 -13.62 -19.94
N ASP A 301 -6.35 -14.06 -18.76
CA ASP A 301 -7.25 -14.56 -17.72
C ASP A 301 -7.77 -13.44 -16.82
N LEU A 302 -6.92 -12.45 -16.57
CA LEU A 302 -7.15 -11.31 -15.70
C LEU A 302 -6.88 -10.00 -16.45
N VAL A 303 -7.67 -8.99 -16.14
CA VAL A 303 -7.42 -7.58 -16.45
C VAL A 303 -7.41 -6.82 -15.13
N ILE A 304 -6.34 -6.09 -14.82
CA ILE A 304 -6.25 -5.32 -13.58
C ILE A 304 -5.95 -3.86 -13.90
N GLU A 305 -6.72 -2.94 -13.32
CA GLU A 305 -6.57 -1.50 -13.50
C GLU A 305 -6.82 -0.75 -12.18
N ASN A 306 -6.13 0.37 -11.97
CA ASN A 306 -6.28 1.23 -10.80
C ASN A 306 -6.43 2.73 -11.16
N PHE A 307 -7.04 3.01 -12.31
CA PHE A 307 -7.28 4.38 -12.73
C PHE A 307 -8.50 4.98 -12.03
N SER A 308 -8.65 6.31 -12.11
CA SER A 308 -9.94 6.94 -11.79
C SER A 308 -11.05 6.35 -12.67
N PRO A 309 -12.29 6.20 -12.18
CA PRO A 309 -13.34 5.42 -12.86
C PRO A 309 -13.60 5.76 -14.33
N ARG A 310 -13.35 7.01 -14.73
CA ARG A 310 -13.55 7.53 -16.10
C ARG A 310 -12.51 7.08 -17.12
N VAL A 311 -11.31 6.68 -16.71
CA VAL A 311 -10.21 6.44 -17.67
C VAL A 311 -10.51 5.25 -18.59
N MET A 312 -10.86 4.10 -18.03
CA MET A 312 -11.23 2.92 -18.84
C MET A 312 -12.49 3.18 -19.69
N GLN A 313 -13.43 3.99 -19.19
CA GLN A 313 -14.61 4.43 -19.93
C GLN A 313 -14.24 5.27 -21.16
N ASN A 314 -13.35 6.25 -20.99
CA ASN A 314 -12.91 7.13 -22.07
C ASN A 314 -12.20 6.38 -23.21
N PHE A 315 -11.63 5.21 -22.91
CA PHE A 315 -11.02 4.33 -23.91
C PHE A 315 -11.94 3.20 -24.38
N GLY A 316 -13.18 3.11 -23.88
CA GLY A 316 -14.11 2.04 -24.24
C GLY A 316 -13.67 0.64 -23.78
N LEU A 317 -12.92 0.55 -22.67
CA LEU A 317 -12.34 -0.68 -22.12
C LEU A 317 -12.98 -1.08 -20.79
N GLN A 318 -14.25 -0.75 -20.58
CA GLN A 318 -15.01 -1.18 -19.40
C GLN A 318 -15.40 -2.65 -19.48
N TRP A 319 -16.07 -3.15 -18.45
CA TRP A 319 -16.48 -4.55 -18.30
C TRP A 319 -17.15 -5.11 -19.55
N ASP A 320 -18.10 -4.40 -20.16
CA ASP A 320 -18.80 -4.89 -21.34
C ASP A 320 -17.86 -5.18 -22.52
N ALA A 321 -16.84 -4.34 -22.73
CA ALA A 321 -15.84 -4.55 -23.77
C ALA A 321 -14.91 -5.73 -23.44
N VAL A 322 -14.48 -5.83 -22.17
CA VAL A 322 -13.66 -6.95 -21.67
C VAL A 322 -14.41 -8.27 -21.83
N HIS A 323 -15.69 -8.31 -21.44
CA HIS A 323 -16.54 -9.48 -21.51
C HIS A 323 -16.85 -9.88 -22.96
N ALA A 324 -17.07 -8.90 -23.85
CA ALA A 324 -17.34 -9.15 -25.26
C ALA A 324 -16.18 -9.86 -25.97
N VAL A 325 -14.93 -9.49 -25.68
CA VAL A 325 -13.76 -10.14 -26.27
C VAL A 325 -13.33 -11.41 -25.52
N ASN A 326 -13.68 -11.52 -24.24
CA ASN A 326 -13.37 -12.69 -23.43
C ASN A 326 -14.44 -12.92 -22.33
N PRO A 327 -15.44 -13.78 -22.59
CA PRO A 327 -16.52 -14.06 -21.63
C PRO A 327 -16.05 -14.74 -20.34
N ARG A 328 -14.80 -15.20 -20.27
CA ARG A 328 -14.18 -15.86 -19.11
C ARG A 328 -13.19 -14.96 -18.37
N ALA A 329 -12.92 -13.76 -18.85
CA ALA A 329 -11.99 -12.85 -18.20
C ALA A 329 -12.51 -12.43 -16.82
N VAL A 330 -11.58 -12.26 -15.88
CA VAL A 330 -11.83 -11.56 -14.63
C VAL A 330 -11.28 -10.14 -14.74
N MET A 331 -12.10 -9.13 -14.48
CA MET A 331 -11.65 -7.74 -14.44
C MET A 331 -11.61 -7.24 -13.00
N VAL A 332 -10.45 -6.84 -12.50
CA VAL A 332 -10.31 -6.20 -11.18
C VAL A 332 -10.08 -4.71 -11.38
N ARG A 333 -10.95 -3.91 -10.77
CA ARG A 333 -10.90 -2.45 -10.79
C ARG A 333 -10.61 -1.91 -9.40
N MET A 334 -9.62 -1.04 -9.30
CA MET A 334 -9.09 -0.55 -8.02
C MET A 334 -9.19 0.98 -7.88
N PRO A 335 -10.38 1.58 -7.99
CA PRO A 335 -10.53 3.01 -7.77
C PRO A 335 -10.21 3.39 -6.31
N ALA A 336 -9.83 4.65 -6.10
CA ALA A 336 -9.57 5.19 -4.77
C ALA A 336 -10.81 5.09 -3.85
N PHE A 337 -11.95 5.58 -4.34
CA PHE A 337 -13.20 5.75 -3.59
C PHE A 337 -14.33 4.84 -4.08
N GLY A 338 -14.26 4.38 -5.33
CA GLY A 338 -15.25 3.44 -5.87
C GLY A 338 -15.68 3.80 -7.28
N LEU A 339 -16.51 2.93 -7.87
CA LEU A 339 -17.15 3.07 -9.17
C LEU A 339 -18.48 3.82 -9.10
N ASP A 340 -19.00 4.01 -7.88
CA ASP A 340 -20.24 4.71 -7.54
C ASP A 340 -20.02 5.63 -6.30
N GLY A 341 -21.04 6.40 -5.95
CA GLY A 341 -21.06 7.29 -4.79
C GLY A 341 -20.50 8.70 -5.03
N PRO A 342 -20.68 9.63 -4.08
CA PRO A 342 -20.34 11.06 -4.22
C PRO A 342 -18.86 11.33 -4.48
N TRP A 343 -17.97 10.46 -3.98
CA TRP A 343 -16.52 10.64 -4.13
C TRP A 343 -15.93 9.90 -5.35
N ARG A 344 -16.76 9.26 -6.17
CA ARG A 344 -16.35 8.46 -7.36
C ARG A 344 -15.31 9.17 -8.24
N ASP A 345 -15.51 10.46 -8.50
CA ASP A 345 -14.69 11.23 -9.43
C ASP A 345 -13.57 12.05 -8.76
N ARG A 346 -13.42 11.93 -7.43
CA ARG A 346 -12.31 12.56 -6.68
C ARG A 346 -10.98 11.89 -7.01
N VAL A 347 -9.92 12.68 -7.06
CA VAL A 347 -8.55 12.16 -7.19
C VAL A 347 -8.10 11.64 -5.83
N GLY A 348 -7.55 10.43 -5.78
CA GLY A 348 -7.08 9.82 -4.54
C GLY A 348 -5.67 9.26 -4.66
N PHE A 349 -4.94 9.36 -3.56
CA PHE A 349 -3.63 8.75 -3.32
C PHE A 349 -3.64 8.04 -1.97
N ALA A 350 -2.61 7.24 -1.65
CA ALA A 350 -2.50 6.57 -0.36
C ALA A 350 -2.77 7.54 0.82
N GLN A 351 -2.22 8.76 0.79
CA GLN A 351 -2.42 9.73 1.86
C GLN A 351 -3.88 10.15 2.05
N THR A 352 -4.66 10.33 0.97
CA THR A 352 -6.08 10.69 1.11
C THR A 352 -6.87 9.57 1.78
N MET A 353 -6.48 8.31 1.57
CA MET A 353 -7.09 7.16 2.22
C MET A 353 -6.68 7.10 3.68
N GLU A 354 -5.40 7.29 4.00
CA GLU A 354 -4.90 7.35 5.37
C GLU A 354 -5.59 8.45 6.20
N GLN A 355 -5.90 9.59 5.57
CA GLN A 355 -6.65 10.70 6.14
C GLN A 355 -8.15 10.36 6.32
N ALA A 356 -8.82 9.94 5.24
CA ALA A 356 -10.27 9.73 5.23
C ALA A 356 -10.74 8.55 6.10
N THR A 357 -9.87 7.56 6.33
CA THR A 357 -10.20 6.35 7.09
C THR A 357 -9.86 6.44 8.57
N GLY A 358 -9.24 7.55 8.99
CA GLY A 358 -8.81 7.81 10.35
C GLY A 358 -7.56 7.07 10.82
N MET A 359 -6.82 6.43 9.91
CA MET A 359 -5.45 5.98 10.21
C MET A 359 -4.57 7.16 10.67
N ALA A 360 -4.72 8.31 10.01
CA ALA A 360 -4.05 9.53 10.43
C ALA A 360 -4.58 10.06 11.77
N TRP A 361 -5.90 9.98 11.99
CA TRP A 361 -6.51 10.35 13.27
C TRP A 361 -5.92 9.58 14.45
N MET A 362 -5.55 8.31 14.26
CA MET A 362 -4.95 7.45 15.28
C MET A 362 -3.43 7.57 15.40
N THR A 363 -2.78 8.30 14.48
CA THR A 363 -1.31 8.37 14.40
C THR A 363 -0.78 9.76 14.80
N GLY A 364 0.16 9.82 15.73
CA GLY A 364 0.80 11.06 16.20
C GLY A 364 0.87 11.14 17.73
N HIS A 365 1.36 12.26 18.25
CA HIS A 365 1.34 12.53 19.70
C HIS A 365 -0.07 12.96 20.16
N ALA A 366 -0.39 12.69 21.42
CA ALA A 366 -1.71 13.02 21.99
C ALA A 366 -2.04 14.53 21.86
N ASP A 367 -1.07 15.39 22.20
CA ASP A 367 -1.21 16.85 22.12
C ASP A 367 -0.86 17.44 20.74
N GLY A 368 -0.57 16.56 19.75
CA GLY A 368 -0.17 16.94 18.41
C GLY A 368 -1.31 16.83 17.38
N PRO A 369 -1.13 17.43 16.18
CA PRO A 369 -2.04 17.19 15.08
C PRO A 369 -1.97 15.71 14.64
N PRO A 370 -3.04 15.20 13.99
CA PRO A 370 -2.95 13.91 13.31
C PRO A 370 -1.79 13.87 12.31
N VAL A 371 -1.15 12.72 12.19
CA VAL A 371 -0.01 12.51 11.29
C VAL A 371 -0.33 11.37 10.34
N ILE A 372 -0.01 11.57 9.07
CA ILE A 372 -0.19 10.57 8.02
C ILE A 372 0.86 9.45 8.22
N PRO A 373 0.47 8.16 8.32
CA PRO A 373 1.40 7.04 8.45
C PRO A 373 2.36 6.87 7.25
N ARG A 374 1.99 7.40 6.09
CA ARG A 374 2.78 7.53 4.86
C ARG A 374 3.05 6.21 4.13
N GLY A 375 2.12 5.83 3.27
CA GLY A 375 2.34 4.89 2.17
C GLY A 375 1.89 3.45 2.44
N VAL A 376 1.36 3.17 3.63
CA VAL A 376 0.88 1.83 4.00
C VAL A 376 -0.36 1.43 3.18
N CYS A 377 -1.17 2.42 2.77
CA CYS A 377 -2.41 2.17 2.04
C CYS A 377 -2.20 1.55 0.65
N ASP A 378 -1.10 1.88 -0.05
CA ASP A 378 -0.84 1.35 -1.39
C ASP A 378 -0.59 -0.17 -1.35
N PRO A 379 0.36 -0.70 -0.54
CA PRO A 379 0.52 -2.14 -0.35
C PRO A 379 -0.73 -2.82 0.22
N ILE A 380 -1.46 -2.19 1.15
CA ILE A 380 -2.72 -2.73 1.70
C ILE A 380 -3.73 -2.95 0.56
N ALA A 381 -3.96 -1.93 -0.26
CA ALA A 381 -4.90 -2.01 -1.38
C ALA A 381 -4.42 -3.02 -2.43
N GLY A 382 -3.12 -3.08 -2.72
CA GLY A 382 -2.54 -4.05 -3.64
C GLY A 382 -2.76 -5.49 -3.19
N LEU A 383 -2.53 -5.79 -1.91
CA LEU A 383 -2.75 -7.12 -1.32
C LEU A 383 -4.24 -7.51 -1.30
N HIS A 384 -5.11 -6.56 -0.95
CA HIS A 384 -6.56 -6.74 -0.98
C HIS A 384 -7.02 -7.10 -2.40
N SER A 385 -6.57 -6.35 -3.41
CA SER A 385 -6.91 -6.62 -4.81
C SER A 385 -6.32 -7.91 -5.36
N ALA A 386 -5.10 -8.30 -4.96
CA ALA A 386 -4.54 -9.59 -5.32
C ALA A 386 -5.36 -10.76 -4.72
N PHE A 387 -5.84 -10.61 -3.48
CA PHE A 387 -6.76 -11.58 -2.88
C PHE A 387 -8.09 -11.64 -3.63
N ALA A 388 -8.68 -10.49 -3.94
CA ALA A 388 -9.93 -10.39 -4.70
C ALA A 388 -9.81 -11.05 -6.09
N ALA A 389 -8.68 -10.82 -6.79
CA ALA A 389 -8.37 -11.46 -8.07
C ALA A 389 -8.36 -12.99 -7.94
N ILE A 390 -7.68 -13.54 -6.91
CA ILE A 390 -7.62 -14.98 -6.69
C ILE A 390 -9.01 -15.54 -6.33
N ALA A 391 -9.78 -14.85 -5.49
CA ALA A 391 -11.14 -15.25 -5.14
C ALA A 391 -12.05 -15.31 -6.37
N ALA A 392 -11.95 -14.31 -7.26
CA ALA A 392 -12.66 -14.29 -8.52
C ALA A 392 -12.24 -15.41 -9.47
N LEU A 393 -10.93 -15.73 -9.54
CA LEU A 393 -10.44 -16.89 -10.30
C LEU A 393 -11.03 -18.21 -9.75
N VAL A 394 -11.21 -18.33 -8.43
CA VAL A 394 -11.86 -19.51 -7.82
C VAL A 394 -13.33 -19.60 -8.24
N ILE A 395 -14.05 -18.48 -8.29
CA ILE A 395 -15.44 -18.44 -8.79
C ILE A 395 -15.49 -18.82 -10.27
N ARG A 396 -14.65 -18.21 -11.11
CA ARG A 396 -14.52 -18.52 -12.53
C ARG A 396 -14.21 -20.00 -12.78
N ASP A 397 -13.32 -20.59 -12.00
CA ASP A 397 -12.97 -22.00 -12.14
C ASP A 397 -14.12 -22.94 -11.77
N ARG A 398 -14.98 -22.52 -10.82
CA ARG A 398 -16.15 -23.29 -10.36
C ARG A 398 -17.34 -23.15 -11.32
N GLU A 399 -17.64 -21.93 -11.75
CA GLU A 399 -18.86 -21.58 -12.49
C GLU A 399 -18.63 -21.47 -14.01
N GLY A 400 -17.37 -21.34 -14.44
CA GLY A 400 -17.01 -21.17 -15.85
C GLY A 400 -17.30 -19.79 -16.44
N ILE A 401 -17.66 -18.79 -15.62
CA ILE A 401 -18.00 -17.43 -16.05
C ILE A 401 -16.89 -16.42 -15.74
N GLY A 402 -16.74 -15.40 -16.58
CA GLY A 402 -16.02 -14.18 -16.25
C GLY A 402 -16.82 -13.29 -15.29
N LEU A 403 -16.13 -12.38 -14.60
CA LEU A 403 -16.75 -11.43 -13.67
C LEU A 403 -15.91 -10.17 -13.48
N GLN A 404 -16.58 -9.07 -13.18
CA GLN A 404 -15.95 -7.85 -12.69
C GLN A 404 -15.91 -7.84 -11.16
N VAL A 405 -14.81 -7.34 -10.63
CA VAL A 405 -14.61 -7.10 -9.20
C VAL A 405 -14.12 -5.67 -8.99
N GLU A 406 -14.85 -4.92 -8.18
CA GLU A 406 -14.39 -3.68 -7.59
C GLU A 406 -13.66 -3.99 -6.27
N SER A 407 -12.43 -3.50 -6.13
CA SER A 407 -11.61 -3.61 -4.92
C SER A 407 -11.10 -2.22 -4.54
N THR A 408 -11.87 -1.51 -3.73
CA THR A 408 -11.67 -0.09 -3.47
C THR A 408 -10.57 0.14 -2.44
N MET A 409 -9.70 1.13 -2.69
CA MET A 409 -8.58 1.44 -1.78
C MET A 409 -9.08 1.93 -0.41
N VAL A 410 -10.02 2.88 -0.38
CA VAL A 410 -10.54 3.45 0.88
C VAL A 410 -11.23 2.40 1.75
N GLU A 411 -11.97 1.47 1.15
CA GLU A 411 -12.65 0.41 1.91
C GLU A 411 -11.65 -0.62 2.47
N SER A 412 -10.56 -0.90 1.75
CA SER A 412 -9.46 -1.73 2.25
C SER A 412 -8.76 -1.08 3.46
N ALA A 413 -8.52 0.23 3.38
CA ALA A 413 -7.96 0.99 4.49
C ALA A 413 -8.91 1.06 5.71
N LEU A 414 -10.23 1.23 5.50
CA LEU A 414 -11.23 1.19 6.58
C LEU A 414 -11.24 -0.15 7.30
N ASN A 415 -11.10 -1.27 6.58
CA ASN A 415 -11.01 -2.60 7.21
C ASN A 415 -9.78 -2.73 8.11
N VAL A 416 -8.65 -2.14 7.73
CA VAL A 416 -7.43 -2.11 8.57
C VAL A 416 -7.58 -1.15 9.76
N ALA A 417 -8.30 -0.04 9.59
CA ALA A 417 -8.52 0.98 10.61
C ALA A 417 -9.80 0.77 11.46
N ALA A 418 -10.40 -0.42 11.42
CA ALA A 418 -11.75 -0.64 11.95
C ALA A 418 -11.87 -0.48 13.48
N GLU A 419 -10.79 -0.66 14.23
CA GLU A 419 -10.78 -0.70 15.70
C GLU A 419 -11.48 0.50 16.34
N MET A 420 -11.14 1.72 15.92
CA MET A 420 -11.71 2.93 16.50
C MET A 420 -13.22 3.08 16.23
N LEU A 421 -13.70 2.57 15.10
CA LEU A 421 -15.12 2.58 14.77
C LEU A 421 -15.87 1.55 15.62
N LEU A 422 -15.30 0.35 15.79
CA LEU A 422 -15.87 -0.70 16.61
C LEU A 422 -16.02 -0.22 18.06
N GLU A 423 -14.96 0.36 18.63
CA GLU A 423 -14.96 0.88 20.00
C GLU A 423 -15.95 2.03 20.20
N TYR A 424 -16.00 2.99 19.27
CA TYR A 424 -16.95 4.08 19.35
C TYR A 424 -18.40 3.60 19.22
N SER A 425 -18.70 2.75 18.24
CA SER A 425 -20.08 2.28 18.01
C SER A 425 -20.62 1.42 19.14
N ARG A 426 -19.76 0.63 19.79
CA ARG A 426 -20.16 -0.25 20.90
C ARG A 426 -20.16 0.45 22.25
N ASN A 427 -19.13 1.23 22.53
CA ASN A 427 -18.84 1.72 23.88
C ASN A 427 -18.88 3.25 24.00
N GLY A 428 -19.02 3.98 22.88
CA GLY A 428 -18.91 5.44 22.85
C GLY A 428 -17.49 5.95 23.07
N PHE A 429 -16.48 5.07 23.10
CA PHE A 429 -15.09 5.46 23.31
C PHE A 429 -14.52 6.11 22.05
N GLN A 430 -14.24 7.40 22.14
CA GLN A 430 -13.54 8.12 21.09
C GLN A 430 -12.03 7.88 21.23
N MET A 431 -11.57 6.80 20.60
CA MET A 431 -10.13 6.53 20.52
C MET A 431 -9.40 7.71 19.87
N CYS A 432 -8.24 8.05 20.42
CA CYS A 432 -7.39 9.13 19.96
C CYS A 432 -5.92 8.69 19.97
N ARG A 433 -5.07 9.55 19.41
CA ARG A 433 -3.62 9.36 19.37
C ARG A 433 -3.05 9.29 20.77
N GLN A 434 -2.14 8.36 21.01
CA GLN A 434 -1.43 8.22 22.30
C GLN A 434 0.09 8.12 22.13
N GLY A 435 0.64 8.73 21.06
CA GLY A 435 2.05 8.61 20.74
C GLY A 435 2.42 7.16 20.44
N ASN A 436 3.36 6.62 21.22
CA ASN A 436 3.85 5.25 21.06
C ASN A 436 3.26 4.24 22.07
N ARG A 437 2.22 4.65 22.81
CA ARG A 437 1.47 3.77 23.72
C ARG A 437 0.42 2.97 22.95
N GLY A 438 0.00 1.83 23.49
CA GLY A 438 -1.01 0.97 22.87
C GLY A 438 -1.61 -0.04 23.85
N PRO A 439 -2.68 -0.74 23.46
CA PRO A 439 -3.45 -1.60 24.37
C PRO A 439 -2.74 -2.91 24.76
N GLY A 440 -1.67 -3.29 24.06
CA GLY A 440 -1.03 -4.61 24.20
C GLY A 440 0.07 -4.72 25.26
N ALA A 441 0.61 -3.59 25.74
CA ALA A 441 1.74 -3.60 26.66
C ALA A 441 1.74 -2.35 27.55
N VAL A 442 2.09 -2.54 28.83
CA VAL A 442 2.25 -1.47 29.80
C VAL A 442 3.52 -1.74 30.63
N PRO A 443 4.56 -0.90 30.52
CA PRO A 443 4.69 0.26 29.62
C PRO A 443 5.03 -0.17 28.17
N GLN A 444 4.78 0.75 27.24
CA GLN A 444 5.15 0.65 25.82
C GLN A 444 5.55 2.02 25.28
N GLY A 445 6.68 2.13 24.59
CA GLY A 445 7.09 3.41 24.02
C GLY A 445 8.41 3.40 23.24
N LEU A 446 8.77 4.60 22.74
CA LEU A 446 10.07 4.89 22.13
C LEU A 446 10.83 5.88 23.02
N TYR A 447 12.09 5.56 23.32
CA TYR A 447 12.91 6.33 24.24
C TYR A 447 14.25 6.67 23.63
N ARG A 448 14.67 7.92 23.77
CA ARG A 448 15.94 8.40 23.22
C ARG A 448 17.11 7.75 23.97
N CYS A 449 18.12 7.36 23.23
CA CYS A 449 19.37 6.80 23.71
C CYS A 449 20.51 7.83 23.59
N GLN A 450 21.68 7.49 24.14
CA GLN A 450 22.89 8.25 23.92
C GLN A 450 23.27 8.19 22.42
N GLY A 451 23.43 9.36 21.79
CA GLY A 451 23.78 9.48 20.38
C GLY A 451 22.94 10.54 19.66
N ASP A 452 23.19 10.68 18.36
CA ASP A 452 22.39 11.52 17.48
C ASP A 452 21.24 10.71 16.89
N ASP A 453 20.00 11.16 17.14
CA ASP A 453 18.76 10.49 16.75
C ASP A 453 18.70 8.96 16.99
N GLU A 454 19.34 8.48 18.06
CA GLU A 454 19.33 7.07 18.49
C GLU A 454 18.15 6.80 19.44
N TRP A 455 17.39 5.73 19.19
CA TRP A 455 16.20 5.40 19.99
C TRP A 455 16.05 3.90 20.21
N VAL A 456 15.40 3.54 21.32
CA VAL A 456 14.97 2.17 21.62
C VAL A 456 13.46 2.11 21.76
N ALA A 457 12.86 1.13 21.08
CA ALA A 457 11.49 0.71 21.31
C ALA A 457 11.46 -0.36 22.41
N LEU A 458 10.51 -0.26 23.34
CA LEU A 458 10.26 -1.32 24.31
C LEU A 458 8.77 -1.55 24.55
N ALA A 459 8.43 -2.79 24.93
CA ALA A 459 7.11 -3.20 25.37
C ALA A 459 7.24 -4.23 26.51
N ALA A 460 6.59 -3.97 27.64
CA ALA A 460 6.47 -4.94 28.74
C ALA A 460 5.17 -5.75 28.59
N LEU A 461 5.32 -7.01 28.17
CA LEU A 461 4.22 -7.92 27.86
C LEU A 461 3.85 -8.89 28.99
N SER A 462 4.62 -8.87 30.09
CA SER A 462 4.45 -9.81 31.20
C SER A 462 4.85 -9.20 32.55
N ASP A 463 4.41 -9.82 33.63
CA ASP A 463 4.79 -9.45 34.99
C ASP A 463 6.31 -9.53 35.19
N ALA A 464 6.95 -10.56 34.62
CA ALA A 464 8.40 -10.71 34.68
C ALA A 464 9.13 -9.55 33.98
N ALA A 465 8.61 -9.09 32.83
CA ALA A 465 9.16 -7.94 32.11
C ALA A 465 9.00 -6.64 32.92
N ARG A 466 7.86 -6.44 33.59
CA ARG A 466 7.63 -5.28 34.48
C ARG A 466 8.57 -5.31 35.69
N THR A 467 8.67 -6.43 36.41
CA THR A 467 9.61 -6.57 37.53
C THR A 467 11.06 -6.33 37.11
N GLY A 468 11.45 -6.86 35.95
CA GLY A 468 12.77 -6.64 35.36
C GLY A 468 13.01 -5.15 35.08
N LEU A 469 12.04 -4.47 34.47
CA LEU A 469 12.12 -3.05 34.18
C LEU A 469 12.17 -2.19 35.44
N ALA A 470 11.33 -2.47 36.44
CA ALA A 470 11.32 -1.80 37.74
C ALA A 470 12.70 -1.81 38.39
N THR A 471 13.38 -2.96 38.34
CA THR A 471 14.77 -3.08 38.82
C THR A 471 15.72 -2.20 38.02
N LEU A 472 15.60 -2.16 36.69
CA LEU A 472 16.48 -1.37 35.83
C LEU A 472 16.34 0.14 36.04
N ILE A 473 15.13 0.62 36.33
CA ILE A 473 14.83 2.05 36.54
C ILE A 473 14.90 2.48 38.01
N ASP A 474 15.52 1.66 38.87
CA ASP A 474 15.67 1.92 40.32
C ASP A 474 14.33 2.14 41.06
N GLN A 475 13.29 1.38 40.67
CA GLN A 475 11.96 1.36 41.30
C GLN A 475 11.51 -0.07 41.66
N PRO A 476 12.31 -0.86 42.42
CA PRO A 476 11.99 -2.27 42.69
C PRO A 476 10.66 -2.48 43.43
N ASP A 477 10.18 -1.48 44.17
CA ASP A 477 8.93 -1.54 44.94
C ASP A 477 7.66 -1.33 44.09
N LEU A 478 7.79 -0.95 42.81
CA LEU A 478 6.66 -0.73 41.89
C LEU A 478 5.88 -2.03 41.58
N GLY A 479 6.46 -3.19 41.88
CA GLY A 479 5.81 -4.48 41.64
C GLY A 479 5.53 -4.77 40.16
N ALA A 480 4.66 -5.74 39.91
CA ALA A 480 4.38 -6.25 38.57
C ALA A 480 2.95 -6.00 38.07
N ASP A 481 2.08 -5.38 38.87
CA ASP A 481 0.68 -5.14 38.49
C ASP A 481 0.60 -4.11 37.37
N ALA A 482 0.04 -4.47 36.22
CA ALA A 482 -0.09 -3.55 35.09
C ALA A 482 -0.94 -2.30 35.42
N ALA A 483 -1.88 -2.39 36.36
CA ALA A 483 -2.72 -1.26 36.77
C ALA A 483 -1.89 -0.14 37.43
N ASP A 484 -0.98 -0.50 38.34
CA ASP A 484 -0.09 0.44 39.01
C ASP A 484 0.84 1.15 38.01
N TRP A 485 1.33 0.39 37.03
CA TRP A 485 2.16 0.93 35.95
C TRP A 485 1.36 1.87 35.03
N ALA A 486 0.09 1.58 34.77
CA ALA A 486 -0.78 2.43 33.96
C ALA A 486 -1.12 3.75 34.66
N GLU A 487 -1.37 3.72 35.98
CA GLU A 487 -1.66 4.91 36.79
C GLU A 487 -0.46 5.87 36.84
N ARG A 488 0.76 5.32 36.84
CA ARG A 488 2.03 6.08 36.91
C ARG A 488 2.74 6.21 35.56
N ALA A 489 2.04 6.01 34.43
CA ALA A 489 2.66 5.88 33.11
C ALA A 489 3.59 7.04 32.75
N ASP A 490 3.18 8.29 32.95
CA ASP A 490 4.01 9.47 32.61
C ASP A 490 5.27 9.60 33.49
N GLU A 491 5.20 9.15 34.75
CA GLU A 491 6.35 9.13 35.66
C GLU A 491 7.34 8.03 35.23
N ILE A 492 6.81 6.83 34.96
CA ILE A 492 7.58 5.68 34.50
C ILE A 492 8.28 5.99 33.17
N ASP A 493 7.59 6.62 32.22
CA ASP A 493 8.18 7.00 30.93
C ASP A 493 9.36 7.96 31.12
N LYS A 494 9.30 8.89 32.09
CA LYS A 494 10.44 9.77 32.42
C LYS A 494 11.62 8.99 33.01
N LEU A 495 11.36 8.02 33.88
CA LEU A 495 12.40 7.18 34.48
C LEU A 495 13.08 6.30 33.43
N ILE A 496 12.29 5.70 32.54
CA ILE A 496 12.80 4.93 31.40
C ILE A 496 13.63 5.85 30.49
N ALA A 497 13.13 7.04 30.13
CA ALA A 497 13.86 7.98 29.29
C ALA A 497 15.20 8.40 29.91
N ALA A 498 15.24 8.68 31.21
CA ALA A 498 16.47 9.01 31.93
C ALA A 498 17.45 7.81 31.98
N TRP A 499 16.93 6.59 32.01
CA TRP A 499 17.73 5.38 31.97
C TRP A 499 18.31 5.11 30.57
N THR A 500 17.52 5.25 29.50
CA THR A 500 17.96 5.00 28.12
C THR A 500 18.90 6.09 27.61
N ALA A 501 18.67 7.36 27.95
CA ALA A 501 19.43 8.50 27.44
C ALA A 501 20.94 8.46 27.79
N ARG A 502 21.31 7.66 28.80
CA ARG A 502 22.70 7.48 29.25
C ARG A 502 23.41 6.29 28.61
N ARG A 503 22.78 5.61 27.65
CA ARG A 503 23.27 4.35 27.06
C ARG A 503 23.16 4.37 25.55
N PRO A 504 24.11 3.77 24.81
CA PRO A 504 23.92 3.46 23.39
C PRO A 504 22.69 2.56 23.18
N ALA A 505 21.99 2.73 22.06
CA ALA A 505 20.77 1.96 21.78
C ALA A 505 21.01 0.44 21.80
N SER A 506 22.14 -0.03 21.27
CA SER A 506 22.51 -1.45 21.28
C SER A 506 22.69 -2.01 22.69
N GLU A 507 23.26 -1.24 23.62
CA GLU A 507 23.41 -1.62 25.02
C GLU A 507 22.07 -1.62 25.76
N ALA A 508 21.23 -0.61 25.51
CA ALA A 508 19.89 -0.53 26.06
C ALA A 508 19.06 -1.76 25.65
N VAL A 509 19.04 -2.10 24.35
CA VAL A 509 18.33 -3.28 23.82
C VAL A 509 18.82 -4.56 24.48
N ARG A 510 20.14 -4.78 24.56
CA ARG A 510 20.71 -5.99 25.18
C ARG A 510 20.29 -6.11 26.64
N THR A 511 20.35 -5.01 27.39
CA THR A 511 20.01 -5.00 28.82
C THR A 511 18.52 -5.19 29.06
N LEU A 512 17.66 -4.54 28.28
CA LEU A 512 16.20 -4.71 28.35
C LEU A 512 15.79 -6.15 28.03
N ARG A 513 16.37 -6.77 26.99
CA ARG A 513 16.10 -8.18 26.64
C ARG A 513 16.56 -9.14 27.73
N ALA A 514 17.71 -8.89 28.36
CA ALA A 514 18.16 -9.70 29.49
C ALA A 514 17.16 -9.66 30.66
N ALA A 515 16.45 -8.54 30.83
CA ALA A 515 15.34 -8.36 31.76
C ALA A 515 13.97 -8.82 31.22
N GLN A 516 13.93 -9.64 30.16
CA GLN A 516 12.71 -10.20 29.54
C GLN A 516 11.79 -9.18 28.85
N LEU A 517 12.23 -7.94 28.60
CA LEU A 517 11.47 -6.98 27.81
C LEU A 517 11.60 -7.27 26.31
N ALA A 518 10.50 -7.10 25.59
CA ALA A 518 10.56 -6.96 24.14
C ALA A 518 11.18 -5.58 23.84
N ALA A 519 12.37 -5.57 23.24
CA ALA A 519 13.07 -4.33 22.90
C ALA A 519 13.80 -4.44 21.56
N ALA A 520 13.84 -3.34 20.82
CA ALA A 520 14.56 -3.20 19.54
C ALA A 520 15.06 -1.77 19.37
N ALA A 521 16.17 -1.59 18.65
CA ALA A 521 16.58 -0.26 18.22
C ALA A 521 15.59 0.24 17.16
N VAL A 522 15.34 1.55 17.11
CA VAL A 522 14.58 2.15 16.02
C VAL A 522 15.48 2.23 14.81
N THR A 523 15.14 1.49 13.76
CA THR A 523 15.93 1.38 12.54
C THR A 523 15.35 2.30 11.47
N ASP A 524 16.18 3.16 10.89
CA ASP A 524 15.78 3.92 9.70
C ASP A 524 15.60 2.97 8.50
N ALA A 525 14.80 3.38 7.52
CA ALA A 525 14.44 2.51 6.41
C ALA A 525 15.63 2.08 5.54
N SER A 526 16.70 2.89 5.44
CA SER A 526 17.88 2.52 4.66
C SER A 526 18.72 1.46 5.37
N SER A 527 18.79 1.51 6.70
CA SER A 527 19.45 0.48 7.52
C SER A 527 18.79 -0.89 7.43
N LEU A 528 17.52 -0.98 7.01
CA LEU A 528 16.86 -2.27 6.75
C LEU A 528 17.56 -3.10 5.66
N LEU A 529 18.26 -2.46 4.71
CA LEU A 529 19.03 -3.14 3.66
C LEU A 529 20.21 -3.94 4.24
N SER A 530 20.69 -3.55 5.42
CA SER A 530 21.77 -4.20 6.16
C SER A 530 21.31 -4.96 7.40
N ASP A 531 20.00 -5.07 7.64
CA ASP A 531 19.46 -5.76 8.82
C ASP A 531 19.87 -7.25 8.80
N PRO A 532 20.57 -7.75 9.85
CA PRO A 532 21.09 -9.11 9.85
C PRO A 532 20.02 -10.20 9.74
N HIS A 533 18.81 -9.94 10.25
CA HIS A 533 17.72 -10.92 10.20
C HIS A 533 17.09 -10.96 8.80
N LEU A 534 16.84 -9.81 8.18
CA LEU A 534 16.34 -9.74 6.80
C LEU A 534 17.35 -10.34 5.80
N LEU A 535 18.65 -10.08 5.99
CA LEU A 535 19.71 -10.70 5.20
C LEU A 535 19.76 -12.22 5.40
N ALA A 536 19.76 -12.70 6.65
CA ALA A 536 19.81 -14.13 6.95
C ALA A 536 18.59 -14.90 6.39
N ARG A 537 17.44 -14.23 6.27
CA ARG A 537 16.23 -14.79 5.67
C ARG A 537 16.17 -14.67 4.16
N GLY A 538 17.12 -14.00 3.52
CA GLY A 538 17.11 -13.73 2.07
C GLY A 538 15.90 -12.88 1.66
N PHE A 539 15.52 -11.90 2.49
CA PHE A 539 14.39 -11.02 2.19
C PHE A 539 14.69 -10.06 1.03
N TRP A 540 15.89 -9.51 0.99
CA TRP A 540 16.37 -8.70 -0.11
C TRP A 540 16.95 -9.59 -1.21
N GLU A 541 16.53 -9.37 -2.46
CA GLU A 541 17.07 -10.07 -3.63
C GLU A 541 17.94 -9.12 -4.45
N THR A 542 19.20 -9.48 -4.66
CA THR A 542 20.07 -8.76 -5.59
C THR A 542 19.58 -8.92 -7.01
N VAL A 543 19.42 -7.81 -7.72
CA VAL A 543 18.99 -7.75 -9.12
C VAL A 543 20.00 -6.95 -9.93
N ASP A 544 20.18 -7.33 -11.19
CA ASP A 544 21.02 -6.61 -12.15
C ASP A 544 20.12 -6.06 -13.26
N HIS A 545 19.96 -4.73 -13.28
CA HIS A 545 19.08 -4.04 -14.23
C HIS A 545 19.90 -3.38 -15.36
N PRO A 546 19.51 -3.53 -16.64
CA PRO A 546 20.34 -3.11 -17.78
C PRO A 546 20.76 -1.62 -17.81
N VAL A 547 20.01 -0.74 -17.15
CA VAL A 547 20.28 0.71 -17.11
C VAL A 547 20.80 1.18 -15.74
N VAL A 548 20.36 0.54 -14.66
CA VAL A 548 20.58 1.01 -13.28
C VAL A 548 21.74 0.27 -12.62
N GLY A 549 22.10 -0.91 -13.13
CA GLY A 549 23.11 -1.79 -12.57
C GLY A 549 22.56 -2.65 -11.43
N GLU A 550 23.45 -3.09 -10.55
CA GLU A 550 23.14 -3.98 -9.44
C GLU A 550 22.56 -3.22 -8.23
N PHE A 551 21.44 -3.69 -7.68
CA PHE A 551 20.86 -3.18 -6.44
C PHE A 551 20.03 -4.25 -5.71
N LEU A 552 19.59 -3.97 -4.48
CA LEU A 552 18.70 -4.83 -3.70
C LEU A 552 17.23 -4.48 -3.99
N CYS A 553 16.47 -5.48 -4.40
CA CYS A 553 15.03 -5.38 -4.56
C CYS A 553 14.32 -6.05 -3.38
N THR A 554 13.16 -5.51 -3.00
CA THR A 554 12.28 -6.11 -2.00
C THR A 554 11.76 -7.47 -2.47
N GLY A 555 11.96 -8.51 -1.66
CA GLY A 555 11.37 -9.84 -1.87
C GLY A 555 9.92 -9.94 -1.38
N MET A 556 9.41 -11.16 -1.27
CA MET A 556 8.05 -11.42 -0.79
C MET A 556 8.03 -11.75 0.71
N PRO A 557 7.00 -11.38 1.49
CA PRO A 557 6.95 -11.62 2.93
C PRO A 557 6.58 -13.07 3.29
N PHE A 558 6.78 -14.00 2.35
CA PHE A 558 6.44 -15.41 2.51
C PHE A 558 7.46 -16.32 1.81
N THR A 559 7.51 -17.57 2.22
CA THR A 559 8.25 -18.64 1.53
C THR A 559 7.49 -19.97 1.53
N PHE A 560 7.75 -20.77 0.49
CA PHE A 560 7.32 -22.16 0.45
C PHE A 560 8.41 -23.01 1.08
N VAL A 561 8.11 -23.63 2.22
CA VAL A 561 9.09 -24.43 2.96
C VAL A 561 9.60 -25.56 2.08
N GLY A 562 10.93 -25.69 1.99
CA GLY A 562 11.60 -26.68 1.14
C GLY A 562 11.83 -26.23 -0.31
N LYS A 563 11.41 -25.02 -0.71
CA LYS A 563 11.70 -24.44 -2.04
C LYS A 563 12.68 -23.26 -1.93
N PRO A 564 13.49 -23.00 -2.98
CA PRO A 564 14.36 -21.84 -3.01
C PRO A 564 13.57 -20.54 -2.89
N ARG A 565 14.04 -19.63 -2.03
CA ARG A 565 13.47 -18.30 -1.87
C ARG A 565 14.00 -17.37 -2.96
N ARG A 566 13.36 -17.43 -4.13
CA ARG A 566 13.68 -16.57 -5.28
C ARG A 566 12.40 -16.11 -5.95
N TRP A 567 12.02 -14.85 -5.73
CA TRP A 567 10.78 -14.27 -6.25
C TRP A 567 11.02 -13.45 -7.50
N VAL A 568 12.19 -12.83 -7.64
CA VAL A 568 12.53 -12.04 -8.83
C VAL A 568 13.13 -12.97 -9.90
N ARG A 569 12.27 -13.40 -10.84
CA ARG A 569 12.67 -14.19 -12.01
C ARG A 569 13.00 -13.33 -13.23
N ARG A 570 12.37 -12.16 -13.31
CA ARG A 570 12.69 -11.10 -14.28
C ARG A 570 12.71 -9.78 -13.53
N VAL A 571 13.72 -8.97 -13.80
CA VAL A 571 13.77 -7.59 -13.30
C VAL A 571 12.65 -6.76 -13.92
N ALA A 572 12.36 -5.59 -13.36
CA ALA A 572 11.40 -4.67 -13.96
C ALA A 572 11.76 -4.36 -15.43
N PRO A 573 10.77 -4.28 -16.34
CA PRO A 573 11.03 -4.10 -17.75
C PRO A 573 11.43 -2.66 -18.07
N LEU A 574 12.37 -2.50 -19.01
CA LEU A 574 12.58 -1.21 -19.67
C LEU A 574 11.29 -0.78 -20.39
N TYR A 575 11.13 0.51 -20.61
CA TYR A 575 9.96 1.04 -21.30
C TYR A 575 9.78 0.39 -22.68
N GLY A 576 8.63 -0.27 -22.88
CA GLY A 576 8.30 -0.93 -24.14
C GLY A 576 9.19 -2.14 -24.52
N GLN A 577 10.05 -2.63 -23.62
CA GLN A 577 11.06 -3.67 -23.88
C GLN A 577 10.51 -4.90 -24.59
N HIS A 578 9.31 -5.35 -24.20
CA HIS A 578 8.75 -6.63 -24.61
C HIS A 578 7.68 -6.49 -25.71
N THR A 579 7.53 -5.30 -26.32
CA THR A 579 6.47 -5.04 -27.30
C THR A 579 6.52 -6.03 -28.47
N SER A 580 7.71 -6.24 -29.06
CA SER A 580 7.87 -7.20 -30.16
C SER A 580 7.62 -8.64 -29.71
N GLU A 581 8.10 -9.03 -28.52
CA GLU A 581 7.92 -10.38 -27.96
C GLU A 581 6.44 -10.70 -27.75
N VAL A 582 5.69 -9.75 -27.20
CA VAL A 582 4.26 -9.93 -26.89
C VAL A 582 3.43 -9.99 -28.18
N LEU A 583 3.71 -9.13 -29.16
CA LEU A 583 3.01 -9.17 -30.46
C LEU A 583 3.18 -10.53 -31.15
N ASP A 584 4.40 -11.07 -31.16
CA ASP A 584 4.69 -12.38 -31.77
C ASP A 584 4.13 -13.53 -30.93
N GLN A 585 4.58 -13.68 -29.69
CA GLN A 585 4.33 -14.89 -28.89
C GLN A 585 2.93 -14.99 -28.30
N VAL A 586 2.26 -13.86 -28.07
CA VAL A 586 0.91 -13.82 -27.45
C VAL A 586 -0.17 -13.61 -28.49
N LEU A 587 0.07 -12.72 -29.46
CA LEU A 587 -0.93 -12.36 -30.47
C LEU A 587 -0.70 -13.03 -31.83
N GLY A 588 0.47 -13.63 -32.09
CA GLY A 588 0.79 -14.25 -33.38
C GLY A 588 0.94 -13.24 -34.52
N ARG A 589 1.30 -11.99 -34.20
CA ARG A 589 1.44 -10.90 -35.17
C ARG A 589 2.82 -10.88 -35.81
N ARG A 590 2.88 -10.49 -37.08
CA ARG A 590 4.14 -10.43 -37.83
C ARG A 590 5.00 -9.22 -37.42
N PRO A 591 6.34 -9.29 -37.58
CA PRO A 591 7.23 -8.16 -37.29
C PRO A 591 6.86 -6.85 -38.02
N ASP A 592 6.31 -6.93 -39.25
CA ASP A 592 5.91 -5.75 -40.03
C ASP A 592 4.80 -4.95 -39.34
N GLU A 593 3.90 -5.61 -38.60
CA GLU A 593 2.81 -4.95 -37.89
C GLU A 593 3.32 -4.07 -36.73
N LEU A 594 4.47 -4.40 -36.13
CA LEU A 594 5.09 -3.53 -35.13
C LEU A 594 5.54 -2.21 -35.76
N THR A 595 6.05 -2.26 -37.00
CA THR A 595 6.45 -1.06 -37.75
C THR A 595 5.24 -0.19 -38.05
N GLU A 596 4.12 -0.80 -38.48
CA GLU A 596 2.85 -0.11 -38.71
C GLU A 596 2.29 0.52 -37.43
N LEU A 597 2.28 -0.21 -36.31
CA LEU A 597 1.84 0.30 -35.01
C LEU A 597 2.69 1.48 -34.54
N ARG A 598 4.01 1.43 -34.75
CA ARG A 598 4.91 2.56 -34.43
C ARG A 598 4.63 3.76 -35.33
N ALA A 599 4.47 3.55 -36.64
CA ALA A 599 4.15 4.62 -37.58
C ALA A 599 2.80 5.29 -37.27
N ALA A 600 1.83 4.53 -36.75
CA ALA A 600 0.54 5.03 -36.28
C ALA A 600 0.59 5.69 -34.89
N GLY A 601 1.76 5.74 -34.23
CA GLY A 601 1.91 6.26 -32.87
C GLY A 601 1.24 5.40 -31.79
N ALA A 602 0.85 4.17 -32.12
CA ALA A 602 0.17 3.25 -31.19
C ALA A 602 1.14 2.63 -30.17
N THR A 603 2.44 2.64 -30.45
CA THR A 603 3.50 2.13 -29.57
C THR A 603 4.80 2.90 -29.80
N SER A 604 5.70 2.88 -28.82
CA SER A 604 6.99 3.58 -28.89
C SER A 604 8.08 2.88 -28.07
N VAL A 605 9.34 3.03 -28.45
CA VAL A 605 10.50 2.56 -27.67
C VAL A 605 10.97 3.57 -26.62
N ARG A 606 10.40 4.79 -26.62
CA ARG A 606 10.68 5.86 -25.65
C ARG A 606 9.39 6.58 -25.28
N PRO A 607 9.23 7.07 -24.04
CA PRO A 607 8.13 7.97 -23.71
C PRO A 607 8.09 9.20 -24.63
N ALA A 608 6.89 9.66 -24.99
CA ALA A 608 6.73 10.88 -25.76
C ALA A 608 6.94 12.13 -24.89
N GLY A 609 7.50 13.19 -25.49
CA GLY A 609 7.74 14.47 -24.81
C GLY A 609 9.03 14.53 -23.98
N LEU A 610 9.91 13.53 -24.12
CA LEU A 610 11.25 13.47 -23.53
C LEU A 610 12.35 13.70 -24.55
#